data_AF-A0A9X0R1M5-F1
#
_entry.id   AF-A0A9X0R1M5-F1
#
_cell.length_a   1.000
_cell.length_b   1.000
_cell.length_c   1.000
_cell.angle_alpha   90.00
_cell.angle_beta   90.00
_cell.angle_gamma   90.00
#
_symmetry.space_group_name_H-M   'P 1'
#
loop_
_entity.id
_entity.type
_entity.pdbx_description
1 polymer ?
#
loop_
_entity_poly.entity_id
_entity_poly.type
_entity_poly.pdbx_seq_one_letter_code
_entity_poly.pdbx_strand_id
1 'polypeptide(L)'
;MATVPSIETDVPFHHSFEIGNDAGPFQDNWGVDYSTFGEVHLTGISGMKELAGGPSAGHGYGTYTINAKFEGQYAGFNGAALILWPGDNSWPGQELNLAEVTPDGTGRQYGTVHWADANGNNQYELRIFDNVQIGVFHDYTLVWEPDQITFKVDGVVTGIITDHVPRDFDAGGINNTIGFLNNGFDSSLTVRQVDYTPLGLATPEAVPPPPAAAVPAPMPVDTHADTPVDWNALAARAQANFDATGFWFI
;
A
#
# COMPACT_ATOMS: atom_id res chain seq x y z
N MET A 1 -11.32 16.69 -15.30
CA MET A 1 -12.61 15.99 -15.13
C MET A 1 -12.81 15.10 -16.33
N ALA A 2 -12.15 13.94 -16.32
CA ALA A 2 -12.58 12.84 -17.16
C ALA A 2 -14.01 12.44 -16.75
N THR A 3 -14.89 12.20 -17.71
CA THR A 3 -16.23 11.67 -17.46
C THR A 3 -16.12 10.23 -16.97
N VAL A 4 -16.76 9.92 -15.83
CA VAL A 4 -16.98 8.55 -15.37
C VAL A 4 -17.67 7.77 -16.50
N PRO A 5 -17.21 6.55 -16.85
CA PRO A 5 -17.78 5.78 -17.94
C PRO A 5 -19.27 5.47 -17.71
N SER A 6 -20.03 5.32 -18.80
CA SER A 6 -21.48 5.06 -18.74
C SER A 6 -21.83 3.61 -18.40
N ILE A 7 -20.84 2.72 -18.37
CA ILE A 7 -20.96 1.30 -18.01
C ILE A 7 -19.79 1.01 -17.06
N GLU A 8 -20.12 0.45 -15.90
CA GLU A 8 -19.19 -0.09 -14.90
C GLU A 8 -19.31 -1.62 -15.00
N THR A 9 -18.23 -2.30 -15.38
CA THR A 9 -18.17 -3.75 -15.58
C THR A 9 -17.51 -4.46 -14.41
N ASP A 10 -16.82 -3.74 -13.53
CA ASP A 10 -16.19 -4.33 -12.37
C ASP A 10 -17.22 -4.76 -11.33
N VAL A 11 -16.89 -5.86 -10.64
CA VAL A 11 -17.73 -6.45 -9.61
C VAL A 11 -16.97 -6.46 -8.28
N PRO A 12 -17.67 -6.32 -7.14
CA PRO A 12 -17.03 -6.50 -5.85
C PRO A 12 -16.31 -7.85 -5.76
N PHE A 13 -15.13 -7.84 -5.17
CA PHE A 13 -14.30 -9.01 -4.99
C PHE A 13 -13.87 -9.12 -3.53
N HIS A 14 -13.87 -10.34 -3.02
CA HIS A 14 -13.39 -10.67 -1.69
C HIS A 14 -12.70 -12.02 -1.73
N HIS A 15 -11.51 -12.10 -1.16
CA HIS A 15 -10.83 -13.35 -0.90
C HIS A 15 -10.15 -13.31 0.47
N SER A 16 -10.30 -14.40 1.21
CA SER A 16 -9.64 -14.64 2.49
C SER A 16 -8.92 -15.98 2.43
N PHE A 17 -7.71 -16.06 3.00
CA PHE A 17 -6.91 -17.29 3.04
C PHE A 17 -7.30 -18.24 4.19
N GLU A 18 -8.55 -18.14 4.67
CA GLU A 18 -9.17 -18.98 5.69
C GLU A 18 -9.43 -20.41 5.23
N ILE A 19 -9.11 -20.78 4.00
CA ILE A 19 -9.13 -22.17 3.54
C ILE A 19 -7.68 -22.53 3.23
N GLY A 20 -7.03 -23.24 4.17
CA GLY A 20 -5.63 -23.64 4.00
C GLY A 20 -5.39 -24.42 2.71
N ASN A 21 -4.23 -24.20 2.09
CA ASN A 21 -3.84 -24.73 0.77
C ASN A 21 -4.69 -24.28 -0.43
N ASP A 22 -5.34 -23.11 -0.37
CA ASP A 22 -6.05 -22.54 -1.50
C ASP A 22 -5.36 -21.27 -2.01
N ALA A 23 -4.90 -21.30 -3.26
CA ALA A 23 -4.44 -20.11 -3.97
C ALA A 23 -5.62 -19.24 -4.44
N GLY A 24 -6.83 -19.80 -4.45
CA GLY A 24 -8.05 -19.15 -4.87
C GLY A 24 -7.92 -18.51 -6.26
N PRO A 25 -8.17 -17.19 -6.39
CA PRO A 25 -8.05 -16.48 -7.65
C PRO A 25 -6.60 -16.19 -8.08
N PHE A 26 -5.62 -16.36 -7.19
CA PHE A 26 -4.21 -16.02 -7.40
C PHE A 26 -3.41 -17.20 -7.99
N GLN A 27 -3.83 -17.66 -9.17
CA GLN A 27 -3.32 -18.89 -9.79
C GLN A 27 -1.93 -18.75 -10.44
N ASP A 28 -1.48 -17.53 -10.71
CA ASP A 28 -0.10 -17.28 -11.16
C ASP A 28 0.78 -17.09 -9.92
N ASN A 29 1.30 -18.20 -9.38
CA ASN A 29 2.04 -18.21 -8.12
C ASN A 29 3.30 -19.08 -8.15
N TRP A 30 4.26 -18.72 -7.30
CA TRP A 30 5.52 -19.43 -7.08
C TRP A 30 6.03 -19.18 -5.66
N GLY A 31 6.57 -20.22 -5.02
CA GLY A 31 7.26 -20.07 -3.72
C GLY A 31 6.39 -19.61 -2.54
N VAL A 32 5.06 -19.65 -2.67
CA VAL A 32 4.13 -19.26 -1.61
C VAL A 32 3.91 -20.41 -0.63
N ASP A 33 3.95 -20.10 0.66
CA ASP A 33 3.63 -21.03 1.75
C ASP A 33 2.19 -20.82 2.24
N TYR A 34 1.40 -21.90 2.17
CA TYR A 34 -0.01 -21.98 2.56
C TYR A 34 -0.22 -22.82 3.83
N SER A 35 0.86 -23.16 4.54
CA SER A 35 0.83 -24.09 5.68
C SER A 35 0.15 -23.51 6.92
N THR A 36 0.05 -22.18 7.01
CA THR A 36 -0.68 -21.48 8.08
C THR A 36 -2.12 -21.21 7.64
N PHE A 37 -3.08 -21.55 8.49
CA PHE A 37 -4.49 -21.27 8.21
C PHE A 37 -4.80 -19.78 8.39
N GLY A 38 -5.55 -19.19 7.46
CA GLY A 38 -5.95 -17.78 7.52
C GLY A 38 -4.95 -16.83 6.86
N GLU A 39 -3.78 -17.31 6.44
CA GLU A 39 -2.76 -16.47 5.81
C GLU A 39 -1.89 -17.21 4.80
N VAL A 40 -1.30 -16.45 3.88
CA VAL A 40 -0.23 -16.91 3.00
C VAL A 40 1.06 -16.18 3.32
N HIS A 41 2.18 -16.91 3.27
CA HIS A 41 3.50 -16.35 3.51
C HIS A 41 4.34 -16.38 2.25
N LEU A 42 4.89 -15.23 1.91
CA LEU A 42 5.84 -15.02 0.83
C LEU A 42 7.20 -14.78 1.46
N THR A 43 8.12 -15.74 1.30
CA THR A 43 9.49 -15.70 1.81
C THR A 43 10.46 -16.03 0.69
N GLY A 44 11.69 -15.49 0.75
CA GLY A 44 12.62 -15.61 -0.38
C GLY A 44 12.00 -15.08 -1.67
N ILE A 45 12.40 -15.61 -2.82
CA ILE A 45 11.80 -15.22 -4.10
C ILE A 45 10.47 -15.95 -4.28
N SER A 46 9.38 -15.20 -4.10
CA SER A 46 8.02 -15.75 -4.10
C SER A 46 7.02 -14.70 -4.59
N GLY A 47 5.86 -15.16 -5.05
CA GLY A 47 4.80 -14.27 -5.48
C GLY A 47 3.55 -15.02 -5.91
N MET A 48 2.46 -14.28 -5.95
CA MET A 48 1.17 -14.75 -6.44
C MET A 48 0.37 -13.57 -6.99
N LYS A 49 -0.33 -13.77 -8.10
CA LYS A 49 -1.25 -12.78 -8.66
C LYS A 49 -2.43 -13.43 -9.36
N GLU A 50 -3.50 -12.66 -9.54
CA GLU A 50 -4.57 -13.07 -10.47
C GLU A 50 -4.01 -13.11 -11.90
N LEU A 51 -4.61 -13.95 -12.75
CA LEU A 51 -4.17 -14.12 -14.12
C LEU A 51 -4.39 -12.85 -14.94
N ALA A 52 -3.30 -12.27 -15.45
CA ALA A 52 -3.32 -11.16 -16.39
C ALA A 52 -3.50 -11.70 -17.82
N GLY A 53 -4.73 -11.65 -18.33
CA GLY A 53 -5.12 -12.24 -19.61
C GLY A 53 -5.41 -11.24 -20.75
N GLY A 54 -5.40 -9.93 -20.46
CA GLY A 54 -5.74 -8.87 -21.40
C GLY A 54 -6.21 -7.58 -20.71
N PRO A 55 -6.49 -6.51 -21.48
CA PRO A 55 -6.83 -5.19 -20.91
C PRO A 55 -8.00 -5.14 -19.92
N SER A 56 -8.92 -6.11 -19.96
CA SER A 56 -10.06 -6.20 -19.03
C SER A 56 -9.82 -7.18 -17.87
N ALA A 57 -8.62 -7.73 -17.73
CA ALA A 57 -8.31 -8.68 -16.65
C ALA A 57 -8.04 -7.95 -15.34
N GLY A 58 -8.57 -8.49 -14.24
CA GLY A 58 -8.49 -7.86 -12.93
C GLY A 58 -9.62 -6.85 -12.72
N HIS A 59 -9.28 -5.74 -12.09
CA HIS A 59 -10.23 -4.77 -11.53
C HIS A 59 -9.83 -3.34 -11.95
N GLY A 60 -10.82 -2.45 -12.09
CA GLY A 60 -10.66 -1.06 -12.53
C GLY A 60 -10.75 -0.06 -11.38
N TYR A 61 -11.40 1.09 -11.59
CA TYR A 61 -11.53 2.12 -10.56
C TYR A 61 -12.30 1.60 -9.34
N GLY A 62 -11.76 1.88 -8.16
CA GLY A 62 -12.38 1.43 -6.92
C GLY A 62 -11.47 1.51 -5.73
N THR A 63 -11.92 0.87 -4.65
CA THR A 63 -11.19 0.77 -3.40
C THR A 63 -10.67 -0.65 -3.24
N TYR A 64 -9.36 -0.78 -3.18
CA TYR A 64 -8.62 -2.01 -2.90
C TYR A 64 -8.18 -1.95 -1.46
N THR A 65 -8.43 -3.00 -0.67
CA THR A 65 -7.92 -3.12 0.70
C THR A 65 -7.29 -4.49 0.88
N ILE A 66 -6.05 -4.52 1.36
CA ILE A 66 -5.32 -5.76 1.63
C ILE A 66 -4.83 -5.74 3.07
N ASN A 67 -5.24 -6.75 3.83
CA ASN A 67 -4.72 -6.98 5.18
C ASN A 67 -3.40 -7.75 5.07
N ALA A 68 -2.30 -7.08 5.37
CA ALA A 68 -0.97 -7.64 5.20
C ALA A 68 0.02 -7.18 6.28
N LYS A 69 1.06 -7.99 6.47
CA LYS A 69 2.19 -7.72 7.34
C LYS A 69 3.48 -7.82 6.53
N PHE A 70 4.21 -6.72 6.48
CA PHE A 70 5.57 -6.68 5.94
C PHE A 70 6.58 -6.96 7.06
N GLU A 71 7.57 -7.81 6.78
CA GLU A 71 8.63 -8.13 7.75
C GLU A 71 10.00 -8.11 7.09
N GLY A 72 11.02 -7.96 7.94
CA GLY A 72 12.40 -7.89 7.51
C GLY A 72 12.81 -6.51 6.99
N GLN A 73 14.11 -6.37 6.76
CA GLN A 73 14.71 -5.15 6.22
C GLN A 73 15.36 -5.51 4.90
N TYR A 74 14.93 -4.82 3.85
CA TYR A 74 15.44 -5.05 2.52
C TYR A 74 16.36 -3.92 2.07
N ALA A 75 17.58 -4.28 1.66
CA ALA A 75 18.49 -3.37 0.95
C ALA A 75 18.80 -3.96 -0.44
N GLY A 76 18.36 -3.31 -1.53
CA GLY A 76 18.61 -3.82 -2.88
C GLY A 76 17.53 -3.50 -3.92
N PHE A 77 17.45 -4.32 -4.97
CA PHE A 77 16.45 -4.22 -6.04
C PHE A 77 15.24 -5.14 -5.79
N ASN A 78 14.08 -4.52 -5.51
CA ASN A 78 12.75 -5.13 -5.28
C ASN A 78 12.61 -5.85 -3.92
N GLY A 79 11.93 -5.21 -2.97
CA GLY A 79 11.52 -5.81 -1.70
C GLY A 79 10.21 -6.60 -1.80
N ALA A 80 9.51 -6.73 -0.67
CA ALA A 80 8.12 -7.16 -0.66
C ALA A 80 7.20 -6.06 -1.23
N ALA A 81 6.13 -6.46 -1.92
CA ALA A 81 5.14 -5.53 -2.46
C ALA A 81 3.72 -6.11 -2.54
N LEU A 82 2.74 -5.22 -2.40
CA LEU A 82 1.33 -5.38 -2.75
C LEU A 82 1.09 -4.60 -4.05
N ILE A 83 0.81 -5.33 -5.13
CA ILE A 83 0.81 -4.78 -6.49
C ILE A 83 -0.57 -4.90 -7.14
N LEU A 84 -0.89 -3.95 -8.00
CA LEU A 84 -1.90 -4.04 -9.04
C LEU A 84 -1.14 -4.09 -10.37
N TRP A 85 -0.97 -5.30 -10.91
CA TRP A 85 -0.24 -5.57 -12.14
C TRP A 85 -1.11 -5.29 -13.38
N PRO A 86 -0.58 -4.74 -14.48
CA PRO A 86 -1.38 -4.47 -15.67
C PRO A 86 -2.05 -5.75 -16.20
N GLY A 87 -3.36 -5.69 -16.45
CA GLY A 87 -4.15 -6.84 -16.87
C GLY A 87 -3.72 -7.44 -18.21
N ASP A 88 -3.09 -6.64 -19.08
CA ASP A 88 -2.50 -7.08 -20.35
C ASP A 88 -1.12 -7.74 -20.22
N ASN A 89 -0.59 -7.80 -18.98
CA ASN A 89 0.69 -8.39 -18.63
C ASN A 89 1.90 -7.72 -19.32
N SER A 90 1.80 -6.43 -19.64
CA SER A 90 2.85 -5.67 -20.33
C SER A 90 3.56 -4.69 -19.38
N TRP A 91 4.89 -4.80 -19.28
CA TRP A 91 5.72 -3.91 -18.45
C TRP A 91 7.02 -3.51 -19.20
N PRO A 92 7.49 -2.25 -19.13
CA PRO A 92 6.90 -1.11 -18.42
C PRO A 92 5.55 -0.64 -18.99
N GLY A 93 4.67 -0.17 -18.11
CA GLY A 93 3.29 0.19 -18.42
C GLY A 93 2.58 0.74 -17.20
N GLN A 94 1.26 0.57 -17.16
CA GLN A 94 0.44 0.91 -16.00
C GLN A 94 0.64 -0.12 -14.89
N GLU A 95 1.18 0.28 -13.74
CA GLU A 95 1.24 -0.54 -12.53
C GLU A 95 1.02 0.37 -11.32
N LEU A 96 0.21 -0.09 -10.36
CA LEU A 96 -0.07 0.64 -9.14
C LEU A 96 0.33 -0.24 -7.97
N ASN A 97 1.16 0.25 -7.05
CA ASN A 97 1.57 -0.53 -5.90
C ASN A 97 0.96 0.07 -4.64
N LEU A 98 0.12 -0.70 -3.95
CA LEU A 98 -0.52 -0.28 -2.70
C LEU A 98 0.52 -0.03 -1.62
N ALA A 99 1.55 -0.89 -1.58
CA ALA A 99 2.67 -0.77 -0.68
C ALA A 99 3.87 -1.57 -1.21
N GLU A 100 5.05 -0.97 -1.16
CA GLU A 100 6.36 -1.59 -1.40
C GLU A 100 7.31 -1.25 -0.26
N VAL A 101 8.24 -2.14 0.06
CA VAL A 101 9.31 -1.84 1.03
C VAL A 101 10.42 -1.04 0.36
N THR A 102 10.87 0.04 1.02
CA THR A 102 11.98 0.88 0.54
C THR A 102 13.27 0.06 0.37
N PRO A 103 14.06 0.32 -0.70
CA PRO A 103 15.31 -0.40 -0.96
C PRO A 103 16.47 0.05 -0.07
N ASP A 104 16.23 0.95 0.88
CA ASP A 104 17.25 1.61 1.70
C ASP A 104 17.53 0.89 3.03
N GLY A 105 16.96 -0.30 3.24
CA GLY A 105 17.12 -1.09 4.46
C GLY A 105 16.32 -0.57 5.66
N THR A 106 15.57 0.53 5.53
CA THR A 106 14.80 1.09 6.66
C THR A 106 13.53 0.29 6.95
N GLY A 107 13.05 -0.49 5.98
CA GLY A 107 11.79 -1.21 6.08
C GLY A 107 10.56 -0.32 5.89
N ARG A 108 10.71 0.98 5.61
CA ARG A 108 9.58 1.89 5.35
C ARG A 108 8.79 1.41 4.15
N GLN A 109 7.49 1.68 4.14
CA GLN A 109 6.65 1.36 2.98
C GLN A 109 6.31 2.61 2.18
N TYR A 110 5.99 2.41 0.91
CA TYR A 110 5.54 3.47 0.01
C TYR A 110 4.54 2.95 -1.01
N GLY A 111 3.65 3.82 -1.47
CA GLY A 111 2.76 3.56 -2.60
C GLY A 111 3.35 4.15 -3.88
N THR A 112 3.07 3.53 -5.03
CA THR A 112 3.67 3.91 -6.31
C THR A 112 2.66 3.90 -7.45
N VAL A 113 2.83 4.83 -8.39
CA VAL A 113 2.17 4.84 -9.70
C VAL A 113 3.26 4.76 -10.76
N HIS A 114 3.19 3.75 -11.62
CA HIS A 114 4.10 3.55 -12.75
C HIS A 114 3.43 3.89 -14.08
N TRP A 115 4.22 4.40 -15.02
CA TRP A 115 3.82 4.54 -16.42
C TRP A 115 5.01 4.35 -17.36
N ALA A 116 4.71 4.05 -18.62
CA ALA A 116 5.71 4.07 -19.68
C ALA A 116 5.83 5.49 -20.27
N ASP A 117 7.06 6.00 -20.40
CA ASP A 117 7.30 7.21 -21.20
C ASP A 117 7.14 6.94 -22.70
N ALA A 118 7.29 7.98 -23.52
CA ALA A 118 7.16 7.89 -24.98
C ALA A 118 8.18 6.93 -25.64
N ASN A 119 9.25 6.55 -24.95
CA ASN A 119 10.25 5.59 -25.41
C ASN A 119 10.04 4.19 -24.80
N GLY A 120 9.00 4.00 -23.99
CA GLY A 120 8.72 2.74 -23.30
C GLY A 120 9.53 2.53 -22.01
N ASN A 121 10.20 3.55 -21.48
CA ASN A 121 10.90 3.40 -20.20
C ASN A 121 9.96 3.56 -19.03
N ASN A 122 10.20 2.81 -17.96
CA ASN A 122 9.49 2.97 -16.69
C ASN A 122 9.75 4.36 -16.10
N GLN A 123 8.66 5.05 -15.79
CA GLN A 123 8.61 6.24 -14.96
C GLN A 123 7.72 5.94 -13.77
N TYR A 124 7.94 6.63 -12.65
CA TYR A 124 7.14 6.41 -11.47
C TYR A 124 7.06 7.65 -10.59
N GLU A 125 5.99 7.71 -9.82
CA GLU A 125 5.80 8.63 -8.70
C GLU A 125 5.48 7.82 -7.45
N LEU A 126 6.10 8.18 -6.33
CA LEU A 126 5.91 7.49 -5.06
C LEU A 126 5.47 8.40 -3.92
N ARG A 127 4.90 7.79 -2.88
CA ARG A 127 4.57 8.41 -1.59
C ARG A 127 5.03 7.50 -0.46
N ILE A 128 6.01 7.97 0.32
CA ILE A 128 6.46 7.27 1.54
C ILE A 128 5.34 7.34 2.58
N PHE A 129 5.06 6.23 3.25
CA PHE A 129 4.08 6.17 4.34
C PHE A 129 4.77 6.46 5.67
N ASP A 130 4.53 7.65 6.20
CA ASP A 130 5.08 8.04 7.50
C ASP A 130 4.40 7.26 8.64
N ASN A 131 5.19 6.82 9.62
CA ASN A 131 4.75 6.16 10.85
C ASN A 131 4.04 4.80 10.69
N VAL A 132 4.18 4.14 9.55
CA VAL A 132 3.72 2.75 9.38
C VAL A 132 4.79 1.78 9.91
N GLN A 133 4.36 0.80 10.72
CA GLN A 133 5.25 -0.10 11.43
C GLN A 133 5.39 -1.43 10.65
N ILE A 134 6.63 -1.91 10.50
CA ILE A 134 6.84 -3.30 10.06
C ILE A 134 6.55 -4.28 11.19
N GLY A 135 6.30 -5.55 10.86
CA GLY A 135 6.12 -6.62 11.84
C GLY A 135 4.71 -6.74 12.40
N VAL A 136 3.78 -5.88 12.00
CA VAL A 136 2.36 -5.95 12.37
C VAL A 136 1.47 -5.92 11.14
N PHE A 137 0.25 -6.44 11.29
CA PHE A 137 -0.75 -6.37 10.23
C PHE A 137 -1.34 -4.97 10.14
N HIS A 138 -1.49 -4.51 8.90
CA HIS A 138 -2.13 -3.26 8.55
C HIS A 138 -3.15 -3.50 7.43
N ASP A 139 -4.17 -2.65 7.38
CA ASP A 139 -5.06 -2.54 6.22
C ASP A 139 -4.46 -1.52 5.26
N TYR A 140 -3.84 -2.00 4.19
CA TYR A 140 -3.34 -1.16 3.10
C TYR A 140 -4.46 -0.91 2.12
N THR A 141 -4.85 0.34 1.95
CA THR A 141 -5.92 0.75 1.05
C THR A 141 -5.41 1.62 -0.08
N LEU A 142 -5.80 1.31 -1.30
CA LEU A 142 -5.65 2.17 -2.47
C LEU A 142 -7.04 2.51 -3.00
N VAL A 143 -7.33 3.81 -3.10
CA VAL A 143 -8.52 4.31 -3.79
C VAL A 143 -8.07 4.84 -5.14
N TRP A 144 -8.50 4.17 -6.22
CA TRP A 144 -8.20 4.56 -7.59
C TRP A 144 -9.41 5.22 -8.21
N GLU A 145 -9.29 6.51 -8.46
CA GLU A 145 -10.28 7.35 -9.11
C GLU A 145 -9.71 7.88 -10.45
N PRO A 146 -10.55 8.39 -11.38
CA PRO A 146 -10.08 8.81 -12.70
C PRO A 146 -8.95 9.85 -12.73
N ASP A 147 -8.92 10.75 -11.74
CA ASP A 147 -7.99 11.87 -11.68
C ASP A 147 -7.11 11.82 -10.40
N GLN A 148 -7.23 10.76 -9.57
CA GLN A 148 -6.58 10.68 -8.26
C GLN A 148 -6.35 9.24 -7.78
N ILE A 149 -5.20 9.00 -7.17
CA ILE A 149 -4.93 7.82 -6.36
C ILE A 149 -4.67 8.26 -4.91
N THR A 150 -5.40 7.67 -3.98
CA THR A 150 -5.24 7.90 -2.54
C THR A 150 -4.77 6.62 -1.86
N PHE A 151 -3.63 6.69 -1.19
CA PHE A 151 -3.11 5.62 -0.33
C PHE A 151 -3.55 5.86 1.11
N LYS A 152 -3.99 4.80 1.77
CA LYS A 152 -4.29 4.81 3.20
C LYS A 152 -3.67 3.58 3.86
N VAL A 153 -3.31 3.73 5.13
CA VAL A 153 -2.93 2.63 6.00
C VAL A 153 -3.76 2.74 7.27
N ASP A 154 -4.47 1.67 7.62
CA ASP A 154 -5.43 1.63 8.74
C ASP A 154 -6.47 2.78 8.69
N GLY A 155 -6.91 3.10 7.46
CA GLY A 155 -7.86 4.18 7.19
C GLY A 155 -7.28 5.61 7.23
N VAL A 156 -6.02 5.79 7.60
CA VAL A 156 -5.33 7.10 7.60
C VAL A 156 -4.72 7.36 6.23
N VAL A 157 -5.00 8.50 5.62
CA VAL A 157 -4.38 8.90 4.35
C VAL A 157 -2.88 9.11 4.54
N THR A 158 -2.08 8.35 3.81
CA THR A 158 -0.60 8.39 3.84
C THR A 158 -0.01 9.01 2.57
N GLY A 159 -0.78 9.08 1.48
CA GLY A 159 -0.31 9.67 0.24
C GLY A 159 -1.43 9.94 -0.76
N ILE A 160 -1.21 10.94 -1.61
CA ILE A 160 -2.09 11.26 -2.75
C ILE A 160 -1.20 11.49 -3.97
N ILE A 161 -1.57 10.88 -5.10
CA ILE A 161 -0.99 11.11 -6.43
C ILE A 161 -2.11 11.53 -7.38
N THR A 162 -1.89 12.62 -8.12
CA THR A 162 -2.85 13.13 -9.13
C THR A 162 -2.21 13.26 -10.52
N ASP A 163 -0.92 13.01 -10.63
CA ASP A 163 -0.20 13.03 -11.91
C ASP A 163 -0.13 11.61 -12.48
N HIS A 164 -0.21 11.49 -13.80
CA HIS A 164 -0.16 10.21 -14.53
C HIS A 164 -1.09 9.11 -13.98
N VAL A 165 -2.23 9.48 -13.39
CA VAL A 165 -3.23 8.51 -12.93
C VAL A 165 -3.75 7.70 -14.13
N PRO A 166 -3.58 6.37 -14.14
CA PRO A 166 -4.01 5.54 -15.25
C PRO A 166 -5.53 5.49 -15.36
N ARG A 167 -5.99 5.12 -16.55
CA ARG A 167 -7.40 4.82 -16.78
C ARG A 167 -7.67 3.33 -16.64
N ASP A 168 -8.79 2.99 -16.01
CA ASP A 168 -9.30 1.63 -16.02
C ASP A 168 -9.86 1.23 -17.39
N PHE A 169 -10.23 -0.03 -17.55
CA PHE A 169 -10.72 -0.58 -18.81
C PHE A 169 -11.98 0.16 -19.30
N ASP A 170 -12.94 0.43 -18.41
CA ASP A 170 -14.20 1.05 -18.76
C ASP A 170 -14.06 2.53 -19.18
N ALA A 171 -13.02 3.23 -18.70
CA ALA A 171 -12.63 4.56 -19.15
C ALA A 171 -11.66 4.56 -20.36
N GLY A 172 -11.48 3.41 -21.01
CA GLY A 172 -10.67 3.24 -22.22
C GLY A 172 -9.17 3.04 -21.97
N GLY A 173 -8.80 2.62 -20.77
CA GLY A 173 -7.47 2.15 -20.39
C GLY A 173 -7.45 0.65 -20.13
N ILE A 174 -6.86 0.23 -19.00
CA ILE A 174 -6.57 -1.17 -18.65
C ILE A 174 -6.98 -1.41 -17.20
N ASN A 175 -7.57 -2.56 -16.89
CA ASN A 175 -7.74 -3.04 -15.51
C ASN A 175 -6.44 -3.66 -14.99
N ASN A 176 -6.27 -3.69 -13.66
CA ASN A 176 -5.11 -4.32 -13.05
C ASN A 176 -5.50 -5.53 -12.21
N THR A 177 -4.69 -6.59 -12.29
CA THR A 177 -4.81 -7.77 -11.44
C THR A 177 -4.15 -7.56 -10.10
N ILE A 178 -4.78 -8.05 -9.04
CA ILE A 178 -4.22 -7.98 -7.69
C ILE A 178 -3.10 -9.03 -7.57
N GLY A 179 -1.97 -8.63 -6.99
CA GLY A 179 -0.84 -9.52 -6.74
C GLY A 179 0.00 -9.11 -5.55
N PHE A 180 0.81 -10.07 -5.09
CA PHE A 180 1.74 -9.93 -3.98
C PHE A 180 3.06 -10.56 -4.38
N LEU A 181 4.17 -9.97 -3.99
CA LEU A 181 5.49 -10.53 -4.26
C LEU A 181 6.44 -10.27 -3.11
N ASN A 182 7.43 -11.14 -3.00
CA ASN A 182 8.61 -10.91 -2.20
C ASN A 182 9.83 -11.27 -3.06
N ASN A 183 10.67 -10.28 -3.30
CA ASN A 183 11.89 -10.44 -4.10
C ASN A 183 13.18 -10.36 -3.24
N GLY A 184 13.03 -10.28 -1.91
CA GLY A 184 14.14 -10.25 -0.96
C GLY A 184 14.24 -11.53 -0.12
N PHE A 185 15.47 -12.02 0.10
CA PHE A 185 15.71 -13.12 1.04
C PHE A 185 15.64 -12.68 2.51
N ASP A 186 15.84 -11.38 2.77
CA ASP A 186 15.82 -10.78 4.10
C ASP A 186 14.51 -10.01 4.39
N SER A 187 13.51 -10.20 3.53
CA SER A 187 12.15 -9.69 3.71
C SER A 187 11.12 -10.80 3.55
N SER A 188 9.94 -10.57 4.09
CA SER A 188 8.78 -11.40 3.85
C SER A 188 7.50 -10.59 3.86
N LEU A 189 6.46 -11.19 3.29
CA LEU A 189 5.12 -10.63 3.25
C LEU A 189 4.14 -11.72 3.69
N THR A 190 3.26 -11.37 4.62
CA THR A 190 2.13 -12.23 5.01
C THR A 190 0.83 -11.52 4.64
N VAL A 191 -0.09 -12.22 3.98
CA VAL A 191 -1.39 -11.67 3.54
C VAL A 191 -2.52 -12.53 4.08
N ARG A 192 -3.58 -11.90 4.58
CA ARG A 192 -4.76 -12.59 5.15
C ARG A 192 -6.01 -12.45 4.30
N GLN A 193 -6.23 -11.24 3.79
CA GLN A 193 -7.48 -10.88 3.17
C GLN A 193 -7.27 -9.81 2.11
N VAL A 194 -8.10 -9.87 1.07
CA VAL A 194 -8.11 -8.98 -0.07
C VAL A 194 -9.56 -8.62 -0.35
N ASP A 195 -9.83 -7.33 -0.40
CA ASP A 195 -11.12 -6.77 -0.76
C ASP A 195 -10.96 -5.78 -1.90
N TYR A 196 -11.89 -5.83 -2.85
CA TYR A 196 -12.07 -4.81 -3.85
C TYR A 196 -13.54 -4.42 -3.93
N THR A 197 -13.80 -3.13 -3.90
CA THR A 197 -15.12 -2.55 -4.13
C THR A 197 -15.02 -1.57 -5.29
N PRO A 198 -15.73 -1.80 -6.41
CA PRO A 198 -15.73 -0.87 -7.53
C PRO A 198 -16.26 0.49 -7.07
N LEU A 199 -15.72 1.56 -7.66
CA LEU A 199 -16.15 2.93 -7.37
C LEU A 199 -17.65 3.11 -7.66
N GLY A 200 -18.17 2.32 -8.62
CA GLY A 200 -19.55 2.34 -9.05
C GLY A 200 -19.88 3.58 -9.87
N LEU A 201 -21.04 3.59 -10.54
CA LEU A 201 -21.56 4.76 -11.28
C LEU A 201 -21.90 5.98 -10.38
N ALA A 202 -21.58 5.93 -9.10
CA ALA A 202 -21.77 7.07 -8.20
C ALA A 202 -20.60 8.02 -8.39
N THR A 203 -20.90 9.20 -8.97
CA THR A 203 -19.99 10.35 -8.99
C THR A 203 -19.27 10.43 -7.63
N PRO A 204 -17.94 10.26 -7.59
CA PRO A 204 -17.21 10.40 -6.34
C PRO A 204 -17.50 11.79 -5.80
N GLU A 205 -17.97 11.87 -4.55
CA GLU A 205 -17.93 13.13 -3.83
C GLU A 205 -16.45 13.42 -3.67
N ALA A 206 -15.91 14.29 -4.54
CA ALA A 206 -14.52 14.70 -4.51
C ALA A 206 -14.19 15.03 -3.07
N VAL A 207 -13.31 14.25 -2.44
CA VAL A 207 -12.80 14.59 -1.12
C VAL A 207 -12.14 15.94 -1.31
N PRO A 208 -12.69 17.02 -0.71
CA PRO A 208 -12.10 18.33 -0.91
C PRO A 208 -10.64 18.23 -0.46
N PRO A 209 -9.71 18.89 -1.16
CA PRO A 209 -8.34 18.98 -0.68
C PRO A 209 -8.40 19.36 0.80
N PRO A 210 -7.58 18.73 1.66
CA PRO A 210 -7.60 19.02 3.09
C PRO A 210 -7.59 20.54 3.24
N PRO A 211 -8.52 21.12 4.03
CA PRO A 211 -8.62 22.56 4.16
C PRO A 211 -7.22 23.08 4.44
N ALA A 212 -6.80 24.10 3.67
CA ALA A 212 -5.53 24.77 3.87
C ALA A 212 -5.33 24.92 5.38
N ALA A 213 -4.26 24.31 5.90
CA ALA A 213 -4.03 24.20 7.34
C ALA A 213 -4.39 25.54 7.96
N ALA A 214 -5.40 25.54 8.84
CA ALA A 214 -5.77 26.74 9.55
C ALA A 214 -4.47 27.28 10.14
N VAL A 215 -4.15 28.55 9.85
CA VAL A 215 -3.05 29.24 10.52
C VAL A 215 -3.26 28.94 12.00
N PRO A 216 -2.32 28.24 12.67
CA PRO A 216 -2.50 27.89 14.05
C PRO A 216 -2.92 29.14 14.79
N ALA A 217 -4.02 29.07 15.55
CA ALA A 217 -4.27 30.09 16.55
C ALA A 217 -2.94 30.29 17.30
N PRO A 218 -2.49 31.54 17.55
CA PRO A 218 -1.24 31.76 18.24
C PRO A 218 -1.24 30.87 19.48
N MET A 219 -0.28 29.94 19.51
CA MET A 219 -0.11 29.02 20.62
C MET A 219 -0.15 29.86 21.90
N PRO A 220 -0.80 29.37 22.98
CA PRO A 220 -0.54 29.92 24.30
C PRO A 220 0.98 29.98 24.44
N VAL A 221 1.51 31.17 24.69
CA VAL A 221 2.93 31.35 24.93
C VAL A 221 3.29 30.41 26.05
N ASP A 222 4.07 29.37 25.73
CA ASP A 222 4.55 28.44 26.72
C ASP A 222 5.52 29.21 27.62
N THR A 223 5.05 29.53 28.83
CA THR A 223 5.84 30.22 29.84
C THR A 223 6.86 29.31 30.52
N HIS A 224 7.06 28.07 30.05
CA HIS A 224 8.04 27.13 30.62
C HIS A 224 9.38 27.06 29.89
N ALA A 225 9.62 27.91 28.88
CA ALA A 225 10.87 27.89 28.11
C ALA A 225 12.15 28.22 28.91
N ASP A 226 12.06 28.58 30.20
CA ASP A 226 13.22 28.96 31.03
C ASP A 226 13.51 28.03 32.22
N THR A 227 12.79 26.91 32.39
CA THR A 227 13.18 25.93 33.42
C THR A 227 14.30 25.01 32.93
N PRO A 228 15.46 24.95 33.60
CA PRO A 228 16.52 24.01 33.23
C PRO A 228 15.98 22.58 33.23
N VAL A 229 16.27 21.84 32.15
CA VAL A 229 15.90 20.43 32.04
C VAL A 229 16.58 19.66 33.16
N ASP A 230 15.78 19.00 34.01
CA ASP A 230 16.28 18.09 35.04
C ASP A 230 16.64 16.76 34.40
N TRP A 231 17.88 16.68 33.92
CA TRP A 231 18.45 15.48 33.30
C TRP A 231 18.48 14.27 34.25
N ASN A 232 18.48 14.48 35.56
CA ASN A 232 18.45 13.37 36.52
C ASN A 232 17.07 12.74 36.59
N ALA A 233 16.01 13.56 36.58
CA ALA A 233 14.64 13.06 36.52
C ALA A 233 14.37 12.31 35.20
N LEU A 234 14.90 12.83 34.10
CA LEU A 234 14.78 12.21 32.77
C LEU A 234 15.49 10.85 32.72
N ALA A 235 16.72 10.78 33.23
CA ALA A 235 17.50 9.55 33.30
C ALA A 235 16.85 8.51 34.21
N ALA A 236 16.31 8.93 35.35
CA ALA A 236 15.59 8.02 36.26
C ALA A 236 14.34 7.42 35.60
N ARG A 237 13.63 8.21 34.79
CA ARG A 237 12.45 7.74 34.05
C ARG A 237 12.82 6.78 32.92
N ALA A 238 13.88 7.08 32.17
CA ALA A 238 14.39 6.16 31.14
C ALA A 238 14.86 4.82 31.75
N GLN A 239 15.52 4.85 32.92
CA GLN A 239 15.91 3.65 33.65
C GLN A 239 14.69 2.84 34.11
N ALA A 240 13.66 3.50 34.66
CA ALA A 240 12.43 2.82 35.09
C ALA A 240 11.71 2.13 33.92
N ASN A 241 11.69 2.77 32.74
CA ASN A 241 11.13 2.19 31.53
C ASN A 241 11.94 0.98 31.06
N PHE A 242 13.26 1.04 31.13
CA PHE A 242 14.14 -0.10 30.81
C PHE A 242 13.95 -1.26 31.80
N ASP A 243 13.88 -0.99 33.09
CA ASP A 243 13.67 -2.02 34.11
C ASP A 243 12.31 -2.71 33.95
N ALA A 244 11.28 -1.97 33.50
CA ALA A 244 9.93 -2.49 33.30
C ALA A 244 9.75 -3.26 31.98
N THR A 245 10.44 -2.84 30.91
CA THR A 245 10.14 -3.31 29.54
C THR A 245 11.32 -3.94 28.81
N GLY A 246 12.55 -3.72 29.27
CA GLY A 246 13.79 -4.07 28.57
C GLY A 246 14.17 -3.09 27.46
N PHE A 247 13.44 -1.98 27.28
CA PHE A 247 13.68 -0.98 26.23
C PHE A 247 13.85 0.44 26.80
N TRP A 248 14.72 1.24 26.16
CA TRP A 248 15.01 2.62 26.57
C TRP A 248 14.08 3.61 25.87
N PHE A 249 13.26 4.35 26.63
CA PHE A 249 12.43 5.47 26.15
C PHE A 249 12.10 6.43 27.30
N ILE A 250 11.62 7.66 27.01
CA ILE A 250 11.31 8.72 28.00
C ILE A 250 9.83 9.05 28.00
#